data_AF-A0A961V5U9-F1
#
_entry.id   AF-A0A961V5U9-F1
#
_cell.length_a   1.000
_cell.length_b   1.000
_cell.length_c   1.000
_cell.angle_alpha   90.00
_cell.angle_beta   90.00
_cell.angle_gamma   90.00
#
_symmetry.space_group_name_H-M   'P 1'
#
loop_
_entity.id
_entity.type
_entity.pdbx_description
1 polymer ?
#
loop_
_entity_poly.entity_id
_entity_poly.type
_entity_poly.pdbx_seq_one_letter_code
_entity_poly.pdbx_strand_id
1 'polypeptide(L)'
;ADGSDTFDITSDVDANITLDKASATRGTLTAVGMGGSVDFEGVSSADVNLADGDDTVTILDTATPVTVNAGGGSDTIFVHAVSQDLQLNLGADDDQVTVYGTGMPLTVDGSGGGSDTLTVDRSGSTAALSASITDGTSLGQGVVSGLTVGDVTFQSMARVNVLLGDGNDNAV
;
A
#
# COMPACT_ATOMS: atom_id res chain seq x y z
N ALA A 1 14.28 9.42 26.48
CA ALA A 1 13.96 9.99 25.16
C ALA A 1 13.06 8.97 24.51
N ASP A 2 11.78 9.17 24.74
CA ASP A 2 10.61 8.48 24.23
C ASP A 2 10.16 9.15 22.92
N GLY A 3 11.15 9.59 22.13
CA GLY A 3 10.91 10.14 20.80
C GLY A 3 10.53 9.00 19.87
N SER A 4 9.44 9.17 19.13
CA SER A 4 9.17 8.33 17.97
C SER A 4 10.30 8.56 16.96
N ASP A 5 11.15 7.57 16.77
CA ASP A 5 12.16 7.61 15.72
C ASP A 5 11.48 7.27 14.39
N THR A 6 11.60 8.16 13.40
CA THR A 6 11.07 7.96 12.05
C THR A 6 12.22 7.69 11.09
N PHE A 7 12.06 6.68 10.23
CA PHE A 7 12.96 6.44 9.11
C PHE A 7 12.43 7.13 7.85
N ASP A 8 13.03 8.25 7.47
CA ASP A 8 12.63 9.01 6.28
C ASP A 8 13.39 8.55 5.04
N ILE A 9 12.63 8.27 3.98
CA ILE A 9 13.12 7.93 2.64
C ILE A 9 12.58 9.00 1.70
N THR A 10 13.46 9.61 0.92
CA THR A 10 13.07 10.67 -0.02
C THR A 10 13.67 10.41 -1.39
N SER A 11 12.86 10.49 -2.44
CA SER A 11 13.34 10.54 -3.83
C SER A 11 13.31 11.96 -4.38
N ASP A 12 14.20 12.27 -5.31
CA ASP A 12 14.22 13.52 -6.08
C ASP A 12 14.00 13.31 -7.59
N VAL A 13 13.77 12.07 -8.01
CA VAL A 13 13.54 11.60 -9.37
C VAL A 13 12.59 10.39 -9.35
N ASP A 14 12.18 9.93 -10.53
CA ASP A 14 11.47 8.65 -10.70
C ASP A 14 12.19 7.52 -9.96
N ALA A 15 11.45 6.87 -9.06
CA ALA A 15 11.90 5.92 -8.08
C ALA A 15 11.25 4.57 -8.35
N ASN A 16 12.06 3.52 -8.25
CA ASN A 16 11.56 2.16 -8.19
C ASN A 16 12.05 1.54 -6.89
N ILE A 17 11.15 1.53 -5.90
CA ILE A 17 11.44 1.16 -4.52
C ILE A 17 10.78 -0.19 -4.20
N THR A 18 11.48 -1.03 -3.46
CA THR A 18 10.92 -2.22 -2.83
C THR A 18 11.16 -2.18 -1.32
N LEU A 19 10.06 -2.27 -0.57
CA LEU A 19 10.04 -2.45 0.88
C LEU A 19 9.75 -3.92 1.21
N ASP A 20 10.51 -4.46 2.14
CA ASP A 20 10.32 -5.80 2.68
C ASP A 20 10.75 -5.83 4.16
N LYS A 21 10.70 -6.99 4.80
CA LYS A 21 11.25 -7.22 6.13
C LYS A 21 12.16 -8.44 6.17
N ALA A 22 13.32 -8.26 6.80
CA ALA A 22 14.23 -9.36 7.12
C ALA A 22 13.81 -10.13 8.39
N SER A 23 13.05 -9.49 9.28
CA SER A 23 12.49 -10.09 10.50
C SER A 23 11.20 -9.38 10.92
N ALA A 24 10.62 -9.75 12.06
CA ALA A 24 9.43 -9.06 12.59
C ALA A 24 9.71 -7.61 13.04
N THR A 25 10.98 -7.22 13.23
CA THR A 25 11.39 -5.90 13.75
C THR A 25 12.35 -5.15 12.83
N ARG A 26 12.87 -5.84 11.80
CA ARG A 26 13.85 -5.29 10.85
C ARG A 26 13.26 -5.22 9.46
N GLY A 27 13.06 -4.00 8.97
CA GLY A 27 12.68 -3.70 7.60
C GLY A 27 13.90 -3.62 6.69
N THR A 28 13.67 -3.80 5.40
CA THR A 28 14.68 -3.68 4.35
C THR A 28 14.13 -2.86 3.20
N LEU A 29 14.90 -1.90 2.75
CA LEU A 29 14.63 -1.05 1.61
C LEU A 29 15.62 -1.36 0.50
N THR A 30 15.11 -1.52 -0.71
CA THR A 30 15.93 -1.53 -1.93
C THR A 30 15.33 -0.58 -2.93
N ALA A 31 16.16 0.02 -3.77
CA ALA A 31 15.69 0.82 -4.89
C ALA A 31 16.62 0.65 -6.10
N VAL A 32 16.09 0.88 -7.29
CA VAL A 32 16.91 0.93 -8.51
C VAL A 32 17.95 2.04 -8.38
N GLY A 33 19.20 1.72 -8.68
CA GLY A 33 20.31 2.67 -8.52
C GLY A 33 20.96 2.64 -7.13
N MET A 34 20.32 2.05 -6.11
CA MET A 34 21.01 1.68 -4.88
C MET A 34 21.92 0.49 -5.15
N GLY A 35 23.22 0.60 -4.87
CA GLY A 35 24.18 -0.51 -5.01
C GLY A 35 23.96 -1.68 -4.04
N GLY A 36 22.88 -1.67 -3.26
CA GLY A 36 22.56 -2.64 -2.21
C GLY A 36 21.21 -2.32 -1.53
N SER A 37 20.98 -2.91 -0.36
CA SER A 37 19.82 -2.64 0.50
C SER A 37 20.18 -1.75 1.69
N VAL A 38 19.17 -1.09 2.25
CA VAL A 38 19.24 -0.41 3.54
C VAL A 38 18.34 -1.16 4.52
N ASP A 39 18.93 -1.67 5.59
CA ASP A 39 18.18 -2.31 6.66
C ASP A 39 17.90 -1.27 7.77
N PHE A 40 16.67 -1.27 8.29
CA PHE A 40 16.28 -0.39 9.38
C PHE A 40 15.55 -1.19 10.48
N GLU A 41 15.85 -0.88 11.74
CA GLU A 41 15.33 -1.58 12.92
C GLU A 41 15.27 -0.61 14.10
N GLY A 42 14.29 -0.79 14.99
CA GLY A 42 14.12 0.05 16.19
C GLY A 42 13.45 1.41 15.94
N VAL A 43 13.00 1.67 14.71
CA VAL A 43 12.22 2.87 14.37
C VAL A 43 10.73 2.64 14.59
N SER A 44 10.04 3.70 14.98
CA SER A 44 8.60 3.71 15.29
C SER A 44 7.73 3.77 14.03
N SER A 45 8.24 4.37 12.95
CA SER A 45 7.60 4.39 11.63
C SER A 45 8.64 4.59 10.54
N ALA A 46 8.25 4.36 9.28
CA ALA A 46 9.01 4.74 8.11
C ALA A 46 8.12 5.54 7.15
N ASP A 47 8.65 6.65 6.64
CA ASP A 47 7.96 7.50 5.68
C ASP A 47 8.72 7.48 4.34
N VAL A 48 8.02 7.09 3.28
CA VAL A 48 8.51 7.10 1.90
C VAL A 48 7.90 8.30 1.20
N ASN A 49 8.72 9.28 0.83
CA ASN A 49 8.30 10.48 0.13
C ASN A 49 8.90 10.47 -1.26
N LEU A 50 8.06 10.25 -2.27
CA LEU A 50 8.51 10.21 -3.66
C LEU A 50 8.43 11.62 -4.28
N ALA A 51 8.98 11.73 -5.49
CA ALA A 51 9.13 13.01 -6.17
C ALA A 51 7.89 13.30 -7.03
N ASP A 52 7.92 14.41 -7.78
CA ASP A 52 6.96 14.61 -8.86
C ASP A 52 7.50 13.85 -10.10
N GLY A 53 7.11 12.59 -10.27
CA GLY A 53 7.56 11.67 -11.32
C GLY A 53 6.71 10.39 -11.38
N ASP A 54 6.89 9.56 -12.40
CA ASP A 54 6.18 8.28 -12.47
C ASP A 54 6.94 7.24 -11.63
N ASP A 55 6.45 6.96 -10.43
CA ASP A 55 7.11 6.08 -9.47
C ASP A 55 6.52 4.66 -9.46
N THR A 56 7.35 3.70 -9.02
CA THR A 56 6.91 2.34 -8.73
C THR A 56 7.31 1.93 -7.32
N VAL A 57 6.34 1.54 -6.51
CA VAL A 57 6.58 1.03 -5.15
C VAL A 57 6.08 -0.40 -5.04
N THR A 58 6.97 -1.30 -4.64
CA THR A 58 6.61 -2.69 -4.31
C THR A 58 6.74 -2.91 -2.82
N ILE A 59 5.65 -3.27 -2.15
CA ILE A 59 5.61 -3.58 -0.73
C ILE A 59 5.44 -5.09 -0.61
N LEU A 60 6.54 -5.78 -0.32
CA LEU A 60 6.54 -7.21 -0.05
C LEU A 60 5.97 -7.49 1.34
N ASP A 61 6.42 -6.73 2.35
CA ASP A 61 5.88 -6.73 3.72
C ASP A 61 6.39 -5.52 4.51
N THR A 62 5.82 -5.28 5.70
CA THR A 62 6.18 -4.16 6.60
C THR A 62 6.63 -4.64 7.98
N ALA A 63 7.78 -4.15 8.46
CA ALA A 63 8.31 -4.46 9.80
C ALA A 63 7.90 -3.44 10.88
N THR A 64 7.52 -2.24 10.45
CA THR A 64 7.07 -1.10 11.25
C THR A 64 5.96 -0.40 10.46
N PRO A 65 5.11 0.46 11.07
CA PRO A 65 4.14 1.24 10.31
C PRO A 65 4.81 2.06 9.19
N VAL A 66 4.21 2.07 8.00
CA VAL A 66 4.76 2.76 6.83
C VAL A 66 3.74 3.75 6.28
N THR A 67 4.21 4.97 5.98
CA THR A 67 3.49 5.92 5.13
C THR A 67 4.20 6.04 3.79
N VAL A 68 3.49 5.90 2.68
CA VAL A 68 3.99 6.21 1.34
C VAL A 68 3.26 7.44 0.83
N ASN A 69 4.00 8.46 0.46
CA ASN A 69 3.53 9.67 -0.21
C ASN A 69 4.08 9.63 -1.63
N ALA A 70 3.23 9.29 -2.61
CA ALA A 70 3.66 9.05 -3.97
C ALA A 70 3.89 10.34 -4.77
N GLY A 71 3.30 11.46 -4.33
CA GLY A 71 3.70 12.78 -4.82
C GLY A 71 2.83 13.20 -6.00
N GLY A 72 3.41 13.36 -7.17
CA GLY A 72 2.64 13.60 -8.39
C GLY A 72 3.26 12.85 -9.55
N GLY A 73 2.45 12.50 -10.54
CA GLY A 73 2.87 11.57 -11.59
C GLY A 73 1.94 10.37 -11.61
N SER A 74 2.10 9.46 -12.57
CA SER A 74 1.26 8.27 -12.65
C SER A 74 1.92 7.10 -11.92
N ASP A 75 1.63 6.96 -10.64
CA ASP A 75 2.32 6.01 -9.78
C ASP A 75 1.72 4.61 -9.83
N THR A 76 2.59 3.61 -9.64
CA THR A 76 2.19 2.21 -9.58
C THR A 76 2.65 1.56 -8.29
N ILE A 77 1.71 1.15 -7.45
CA ILE A 77 1.98 0.53 -6.15
C ILE A 77 1.47 -0.90 -6.10
N PHE A 78 2.35 -1.83 -5.73
CA PHE A 78 2.02 -3.24 -5.49
C PHE A 78 2.15 -3.58 -4.02
N VAL A 79 1.13 -4.18 -3.43
CA VAL A 79 1.11 -4.59 -2.01
C VAL A 79 0.89 -6.09 -1.92
N HIS A 80 1.92 -6.84 -1.52
CA HIS A 80 1.86 -8.29 -1.39
C HIS A 80 1.44 -8.76 -0.01
N ALA A 81 1.99 -8.14 1.03
CA ALA A 81 1.62 -8.38 2.42
C ALA A 81 1.82 -7.10 3.24
N VAL A 82 1.15 -7.06 4.39
CA VAL A 82 1.19 -5.93 5.32
C VAL A 82 1.11 -6.48 6.73
N SER A 83 2.24 -6.57 7.42
CA SER A 83 2.31 -7.07 8.81
C SER A 83 2.21 -5.96 9.85
N GLN A 84 2.30 -4.69 9.44
CA GLN A 84 2.12 -3.46 10.23
C GLN A 84 1.34 -2.44 9.42
N ASP A 85 0.64 -1.52 10.09
CA ASP A 85 -0.20 -0.49 9.46
C ASP A 85 0.50 0.18 8.28
N LEU A 86 -0.21 0.25 7.14
CA LEU A 86 0.29 0.85 5.92
C LEU A 86 -0.70 1.93 5.44
N GLN A 87 -0.18 3.13 5.20
CA GLN A 87 -0.92 4.23 4.59
C GLN A 87 -0.26 4.60 3.25
N LEU A 88 -1.07 4.65 2.20
CA LEU A 88 -0.67 5.10 0.87
C LEU A 88 -1.42 6.40 0.57
N ASN A 89 -0.69 7.48 0.32
CA ASN A 89 -1.20 8.75 -0.16
C ASN A 89 -0.73 8.88 -1.61
N LEU A 90 -1.67 8.75 -2.55
CA LEU A 90 -1.37 8.62 -3.97
C LEU A 90 -0.95 9.96 -4.58
N GLY A 91 -1.57 11.05 -4.14
CA GLY A 91 -1.15 12.37 -4.59
C GLY A 91 -1.85 12.77 -5.88
N ALA A 92 -1.14 13.44 -6.79
CA ALA A 92 -1.72 14.02 -8.00
C ALA A 92 -1.52 13.11 -9.21
N ASP A 93 -2.38 13.31 -10.22
CA ASP A 93 -2.46 12.49 -11.45
C ASP A 93 -3.00 11.07 -11.21
N ASP A 94 -3.05 10.24 -12.26
CA ASP A 94 -3.78 8.97 -12.24
C ASP A 94 -2.93 7.83 -11.65
N ASP A 95 -3.28 7.37 -10.44
CA ASP A 95 -2.51 6.34 -9.74
C ASP A 95 -3.15 4.95 -9.75
N GLN A 96 -2.30 3.93 -9.65
CA GLN A 96 -2.73 2.53 -9.63
C GLN A 96 -2.17 1.76 -8.43
N VAL A 97 -3.07 1.24 -7.60
CA VAL A 97 -2.73 0.38 -6.46
C VAL A 97 -3.27 -1.03 -6.70
N THR A 98 -2.40 -2.03 -6.61
CA THR A 98 -2.78 -3.44 -6.61
C THR A 98 -2.43 -4.11 -5.30
N VAL A 99 -3.41 -4.67 -4.61
CA VAL A 99 -3.29 -5.33 -3.30
C VAL A 99 -3.55 -6.81 -3.45
N TYR A 100 -2.53 -7.63 -3.22
CA TYR A 100 -2.63 -9.10 -3.23
C TYR A 100 -2.96 -9.68 -1.85
N GLY A 101 -2.58 -8.97 -0.78
CA GLY A 101 -2.73 -9.44 0.59
C GLY A 101 -2.39 -8.39 1.63
N THR A 102 -3.13 -8.39 2.75
CA THR A 102 -2.84 -7.59 3.94
C THR A 102 -3.10 -8.43 5.20
N GLY A 103 -2.20 -8.33 6.18
CA GLY A 103 -2.32 -8.92 7.52
C GLY A 103 -2.87 -7.95 8.56
N MET A 104 -2.57 -6.67 8.36
CA MET A 104 -2.98 -5.50 9.16
C MET A 104 -3.75 -4.52 8.27
N PRO A 105 -4.40 -3.49 8.86
CA PRO A 105 -5.13 -2.48 8.09
C PRO A 105 -4.25 -1.77 7.05
N LEU A 106 -4.81 -1.57 5.86
CA LEU A 106 -4.25 -0.75 4.79
C LEU A 106 -5.20 0.42 4.53
N THR A 107 -4.66 1.63 4.45
CA THR A 107 -5.41 2.82 4.01
C THR A 107 -4.84 3.34 2.70
N VAL A 108 -5.70 3.61 1.72
CA VAL A 108 -5.34 4.18 0.42
C VAL A 108 -6.07 5.51 0.20
N ASP A 109 -5.33 6.58 -0.01
CA ASP A 109 -5.82 7.95 -0.14
C ASP A 109 -5.54 8.54 -1.52
N GLY A 110 -6.60 8.66 -2.32
CA GLY A 110 -6.59 9.32 -3.64
C GLY A 110 -7.13 10.74 -3.62
N SER A 111 -7.08 11.44 -2.48
CA SER A 111 -7.62 12.80 -2.40
C SER A 111 -6.74 13.88 -3.06
N GLY A 112 -5.55 13.51 -3.56
CA GLY A 112 -4.60 14.45 -4.14
C GLY A 112 -4.91 14.86 -5.59
N GLY A 113 -5.72 14.11 -6.33
CA GLY A 113 -6.10 14.43 -7.70
C GLY A 113 -6.34 13.19 -8.55
N GLY A 114 -6.47 13.39 -9.86
CA GLY A 114 -6.51 12.28 -10.82
C GLY A 114 -7.71 11.32 -10.72
N SER A 115 -7.58 10.21 -11.45
CA SER A 115 -8.54 9.14 -11.57
C SER A 115 -7.95 7.81 -11.06
N ASP A 116 -7.79 7.72 -9.74
CA ASP A 116 -7.12 6.60 -9.11
C ASP A 116 -7.90 5.28 -9.19
N THR A 117 -7.15 4.20 -9.32
CA THR A 117 -7.67 2.84 -9.34
C THR A 117 -7.06 1.99 -8.24
N LEU A 118 -7.90 1.49 -7.34
CA LEU A 118 -7.55 0.45 -6.38
C LEU A 118 -8.04 -0.90 -6.87
N THR A 119 -7.16 -1.90 -6.93
CA THR A 119 -7.51 -3.28 -7.25
C THR A 119 -7.10 -4.20 -6.10
N VAL A 120 -8.05 -4.89 -5.48
CA VAL A 120 -7.75 -5.98 -4.55
C VAL A 120 -7.80 -7.30 -5.33
N ASP A 121 -6.62 -7.88 -5.58
CA ASP A 121 -6.45 -9.05 -6.43
C ASP A 121 -6.27 -10.33 -5.60
N ARG A 122 -7.33 -11.12 -5.56
CA ARG A 122 -7.37 -12.46 -4.98
C ARG A 122 -7.55 -13.54 -6.04
N SER A 123 -7.30 -13.25 -7.32
CA SER A 123 -7.47 -14.19 -8.44
C SER A 123 -6.64 -15.47 -8.31
N GLY A 124 -5.49 -15.40 -7.62
CA GLY A 124 -4.67 -16.57 -7.29
C GLY A 124 -5.14 -17.38 -6.07
N SER A 125 -6.21 -16.96 -5.38
CA SER A 125 -6.74 -17.66 -4.21
C SER A 125 -7.59 -18.86 -4.60
N THR A 126 -7.39 -19.98 -3.91
CA THR A 126 -8.30 -21.14 -4.00
C THR A 126 -9.21 -21.27 -2.77
N ALA A 127 -9.03 -20.41 -1.77
CA ALA A 127 -9.89 -20.36 -0.60
C ALA A 127 -11.19 -19.66 -0.97
N ALA A 128 -12.31 -20.14 -0.40
CA ALA A 128 -13.58 -19.42 -0.50
C ALA A 128 -13.49 -18.12 0.31
N LEU A 129 -13.68 -16.99 -0.38
CA LEU A 129 -13.67 -15.65 0.19
C LEU A 129 -15.07 -15.05 0.16
N SER A 130 -15.34 -14.15 1.11
CA SER A 130 -16.60 -13.40 1.18
C SER A 130 -16.26 -11.93 1.23
N ALA A 131 -16.16 -11.32 0.07
CA ALA A 131 -15.88 -9.91 -0.10
C ALA A 131 -17.09 -9.08 0.30
N SER A 132 -16.84 -7.96 0.96
CA SER A 132 -17.83 -6.91 1.17
C SER A 132 -17.19 -5.58 0.83
N ILE A 133 -17.86 -4.79 -0.03
CA ILE A 133 -17.48 -3.39 -0.29
C ILE A 133 -18.54 -2.51 0.34
N THR A 134 -18.17 -1.81 1.41
CA THR A 134 -19.09 -0.94 2.16
C THR A 134 -18.62 0.49 2.12
N ASP A 135 -19.56 1.42 1.99
CA ASP A 135 -19.28 2.84 2.17
C ASP A 135 -18.76 3.12 3.59
N GLY A 136 -17.82 4.06 3.67
CA GLY A 136 -17.30 4.58 4.92
C GLY A 136 -18.26 5.59 5.57
N THR A 137 -17.79 6.24 6.62
CA THR A 137 -18.59 7.24 7.36
C THR A 137 -18.66 8.60 6.67
N SER A 138 -17.81 8.83 5.67
CA SER A 138 -17.70 10.08 4.92
C SER A 138 -17.85 9.84 3.42
N LEU A 139 -18.29 10.87 2.69
CA LEU A 139 -18.37 10.82 1.24
C LEU A 139 -17.01 10.47 0.63
N GLY A 140 -17.00 9.52 -0.30
CA GLY A 140 -15.79 9.09 -1.00
C GLY A 140 -14.95 8.10 -0.22
N GLN A 141 -15.29 7.77 1.03
CA GLN A 141 -14.63 6.69 1.78
C GLN A 141 -15.35 5.35 1.57
N GLY A 142 -14.60 4.27 1.58
CA GLY A 142 -15.12 2.92 1.57
C GLY A 142 -14.14 1.93 2.17
N VAL A 143 -14.62 0.71 2.41
CA VAL A 143 -13.84 -0.38 2.96
C VAL A 143 -14.09 -1.65 2.16
N VAL A 144 -13.02 -2.29 1.72
CA VAL A 144 -13.03 -3.66 1.21
C VAL A 144 -12.62 -4.59 2.35
N SER A 145 -13.51 -5.51 2.71
CA SER A 145 -13.29 -6.48 3.80
C SER A 145 -13.54 -7.92 3.33
N GLY A 146 -12.99 -8.88 4.07
CA GLY A 146 -13.21 -10.31 3.85
C GLY A 146 -12.44 -10.96 2.67
N LEU A 147 -11.63 -10.18 1.95
CA LEU A 147 -10.72 -10.65 0.89
C LEU A 147 -9.31 -10.95 1.40
N THR A 148 -8.88 -10.17 2.39
CA THR A 148 -7.58 -10.19 3.05
C THR A 148 -7.80 -10.34 4.57
N VAL A 149 -6.73 -10.54 5.33
CA VAL A 149 -6.84 -10.67 6.80
C VAL A 149 -7.10 -9.30 7.43
N GLY A 150 -6.38 -8.27 6.99
CA GLY A 150 -6.66 -6.88 7.32
C GLY A 150 -7.65 -6.27 6.32
N ASP A 151 -8.44 -5.30 6.78
CA ASP A 151 -9.32 -4.54 5.89
C ASP A 151 -8.51 -3.54 5.03
N VAL A 152 -9.01 -3.27 3.82
CA VAL A 152 -8.48 -2.23 2.95
C VAL A 152 -9.46 -1.06 2.93
N THR A 153 -9.10 0.01 3.62
CA THR A 153 -9.85 1.27 3.61
C THR A 153 -9.34 2.13 2.46
N PHE A 154 -10.25 2.78 1.75
CA PHE A 154 -9.90 3.67 0.66
C PHE A 154 -10.70 4.96 0.74
N GLN A 155 -10.17 6.02 0.14
CA GLN A 155 -10.84 7.29 0.00
C GLN A 155 -10.57 7.93 -1.36
N SER A 156 -11.58 8.61 -1.90
CA SER A 156 -11.52 9.36 -3.16
C SER A 156 -11.09 8.55 -4.38
N MET A 157 -11.33 7.23 -4.38
CA MET A 157 -11.02 6.37 -5.53
C MET A 157 -12.00 6.59 -6.68
N ALA A 158 -11.50 6.78 -7.90
CA ALA A 158 -12.33 6.80 -9.09
C ALA A 158 -12.85 5.40 -9.45
N ARG A 159 -12.06 4.37 -9.12
CA ARG A 159 -12.45 2.96 -9.31
C ARG A 159 -11.89 2.06 -8.22
N VAL A 160 -12.73 1.15 -7.74
CA VAL A 160 -12.31 0.02 -6.90
C VAL A 160 -12.70 -1.28 -7.60
N ASN A 161 -11.70 -2.11 -7.89
CA ASN A 161 -11.87 -3.44 -8.48
C ASN A 161 -11.58 -4.50 -7.42
N VAL A 162 -12.35 -5.57 -7.46
CA VAL A 162 -12.08 -6.80 -6.71
C VAL A 162 -11.99 -7.95 -7.69
N LEU A 163 -10.85 -8.63 -7.71
CA LEU A 163 -10.65 -9.83 -8.50
C LEU A 163 -10.71 -11.04 -7.56
N LEU A 164 -11.74 -11.84 -7.71
CA LEU A 164 -11.95 -13.05 -6.91
C LEU A 164 -11.20 -14.23 -7.53
N GLY A 165 -10.90 -15.23 -6.70
CA GLY A 165 -10.22 -16.43 -7.13
C GLY A 165 -11.18 -17.51 -7.63
N ASP A 166 -10.63 -18.71 -7.79
CA ASP A 166 -11.39 -19.91 -8.18
C ASP A 166 -12.08 -20.59 -6.97
N GLY A 167 -12.00 -19.97 -5.79
CA GLY A 167 -12.83 -20.33 -4.65
C GLY A 167 -14.31 -20.14 -4.98
N ASN A 168 -15.20 -20.80 -4.22
CA ASN A 168 -16.63 -20.47 -4.25
C ASN A 168 -16.86 -19.10 -3.60
N ASP A 169 -16.31 -18.07 -4.22
CA ASP A 169 -16.22 -16.73 -3.69
C ASP A 169 -17.55 -16.01 -3.83
N ASN A 170 -17.85 -15.16 -2.86
CA ASN A 170 -19.02 -14.29 -2.88
C ASN A 170 -18.57 -12.85 -2.69
N ALA A 171 -19.18 -11.90 -3.42
CA ALA A 171 -18.95 -10.48 -3.22
C ALA A 171 -20.30 -9.76 -3.12
N VAL A 172 -20.46 -8.93 -2.09
CA VAL A 172 -21.69 -8.17 -1.80
C VAL A 172 -21.36 -6.70 -1.62
#